data_AF-A0A5C8EL64-F1
#
_entry.id   AF-A0A5C8EL64-F1
#
_cell.length_a   1.000
_cell.length_b   1.000
_cell.length_c   1.000
_cell.angle_alpha   90.00
_cell.angle_beta   90.00
_cell.angle_gamma   90.00
#
_symmetry.space_group_name_H-M   'P 1'
#
loop_
_entity.id
_entity.type
_entity.pdbx_description
1 polymer ?
#
loop_
_entity_poly.entity_id
_entity_poly.type
_entity_poly.pdbx_seq_one_letter_code
_entity_poly.pdbx_strand_id
1 'polypeptide(L)' 'MATNKYKCTKCGNTTWSSERPLNGTCSKGGGHTWWKRPANAKSVKWRCVKCGNSNWTDEHPLKGTCPKGGGHTWRKN' A
#
# COMPACT_ATOMS: atom_id res chain seq x y z
N MET A 1 6.40 20.63 11.00
CA MET A 1 5.35 19.59 11.13
C MET A 1 5.84 18.33 10.42
N ALA A 2 5.90 17.18 11.10
CA ALA A 2 6.37 15.94 10.48
C ALA A 2 5.31 15.37 9.52
N THR A 3 5.53 15.50 8.22
CA THR A 3 4.67 14.87 7.20
C THR A 3 5.03 13.40 7.04
N ASN A 4 4.02 12.55 7.06
CA ASN A 4 4.15 11.11 6.80
C ASN A 4 3.85 10.83 5.33
N LYS A 5 4.59 9.90 4.72
CA LYS A 5 4.27 9.42 3.37
C LYS A 5 3.15 8.38 3.44
N TYR A 6 2.03 8.66 2.78
CA TYR A 6 0.92 7.72 2.63
C TYR A 6 0.89 7.19 1.20
N LYS A 7 0.75 5.86 1.07
CA LYS A 7 0.67 5.17 -0.22
C LYS A 7 -0.67 4.45 -0.31
N CYS A 8 -1.46 4.73 -1.33
CA CYS A 8 -2.74 4.05 -1.53
C CYS A 8 -2.50 2.63 -2.03
N THR A 9 -2.92 1.63 -1.26
CA THR A 9 -2.70 0.21 -1.58
C THR A 9 -3.53 -0.28 -2.77
N LYS A 10 -4.50 0.52 -3.24
CA LYS A 10 -5.39 0.20 -4.36
C LYS A 10 -4.90 0.73 -5.70
N CYS A 11 -4.62 2.04 -5.80
CA CYS A 11 -4.20 2.69 -7.04
C CYS A 11 -2.70 2.99 -7.11
N GLY A 12 -2.02 2.94 -5.97
CA GLY A 12 -0.59 3.22 -5.90
C GLY A 12 -0.18 4.66 -5.76
N ASN A 13 -1.15 5.58 -5.71
CA ASN A 13 -0.89 6.99 -5.50
C ASN A 13 -0.18 7.22 -4.15
N THR A 14 0.85 8.07 -4.14
CA THR A 14 1.57 8.46 -2.93
C THR A 14 1.32 9.93 -2.64
N THR A 15 0.99 10.23 -1.40
CA THR A 15 0.77 11.60 -0.92
C THR A 15 1.53 11.83 0.38
N TRP A 16 1.91 13.08 0.66
CA TRP A 16 2.59 13.48 1.88
C TRP A 16 1.60 14.28 2.71
N SER A 17 1.32 13.79 3.92
CA SER A 17 0.40 14.48 4.83
C SER A 17 0.79 14.20 6.28
N SER A 18 0.53 15.13 7.18
CA SER A 18 0.65 14.90 8.62
C SER A 18 -0.34 13.81 9.07
N GLU A 19 -1.55 13.82 8.52
CA GLU A 19 -2.68 12.99 8.93
C GLU A 19 -3.13 12.03 7.83
N ARG A 20 -4.03 11.10 8.17
CA ARG A 20 -4.52 10.13 7.19
C ARG A 20 -5.34 10.87 6.13
N PRO A 21 -4.90 10.89 4.85
CA PRO A 21 -5.60 11.66 3.84
C PRO A 21 -6.99 11.07 3.64
N LEU A 22 -8.03 11.88 3.74
CA LEU A 22 -9.40 11.48 3.42
C LEU A 22 -9.78 11.81 1.96
N ASN A 23 -8.83 12.37 1.21
CA ASN A 23 -9.11 12.98 -0.06
C ASN A 23 -9.13 11.98 -1.23
N GLY A 24 -10.17 12.08 -2.07
CA GLY A 24 -10.24 11.49 -3.40
C GLY A 24 -11.09 10.22 -3.55
N THR A 25 -11.56 10.03 -4.79
CA THR A 25 -12.06 8.76 -5.31
C THR A 25 -10.90 7.96 -5.89
N CYS A 26 -10.79 6.70 -5.49
CA CYS A 26 -9.74 5.82 -6.01
C CYS A 26 -10.12 5.33 -7.41
N SER A 27 -9.18 5.35 -8.34
CA SER A 27 -9.35 4.86 -9.73
C SER A 27 -9.77 3.38 -9.83
N LYS A 28 -9.65 2.62 -8.73
CA LYS A 28 -10.08 1.22 -8.62
C LYS A 28 -11.47 1.08 -7.95
N GLY A 29 -12.19 2.18 -7.74
CA GLY A 29 -13.50 2.23 -7.09
C GLY A 29 -13.44 2.52 -5.59
N GLY A 30 -14.39 3.34 -5.11
CA GLY A 30 -14.55 3.74 -3.70
C GLY A 30 -13.47 4.70 -3.17
N GLY A 31 -13.34 4.82 -1.85
CA GLY A 31 -12.34 5.68 -1.20
C GLY A 31 -10.92 5.10 -1.23
N HIS A 32 -9.89 5.92 -1.03
CA HIS A 32 -8.50 5.44 -0.97
C HIS A 32 -8.20 4.64 0.32
N THR A 33 -7.47 3.53 0.15
CA THR A 33 -6.95 2.73 1.28
C THR A 33 -5.50 3.11 1.49
N TRP A 34 -5.23 4.02 2.43
CA TRP A 34 -3.89 4.54 2.68
C TRP A 34 -3.08 3.66 3.62
N TRP A 35 -1.89 3.27 3.18
CA TRP A 35 -0.84 2.71 4.01
C TRP A 35 0.12 3.82 4.42
N LYS A 36 0.28 4.02 5.73
CA LYS A 36 1.26 4.95 6.29
C LYS A 36 2.65 4.30 6.24
N ARG A 37 3.58 4.96 5.55
CA ARG A 37 4.97 4.53 5.52
C ARG A 37 5.68 4.98 6.80
N PRO A 38 6.32 4.06 7.54
CA PRO A 38 7.12 4.45 8.69
C PRO A 38 8.36 5.23 8.25
N ALA A 39 8.79 6.22 9.04
CA ALA A 39 9.96 7.04 8.72
C ALA A 39 11.25 6.20 8.58
N ASN A 40 11.35 5.11 9.36
CA ASN A 40 12.41 4.10 9.29
C ASN A 40 11.90 2.80 8.67
N ALA A 41 11.39 2.86 7.43
CA ALA A 41 10.97 1.67 6.71
C ALA A 41 12.20 0.84 6.32
N LYS A 42 12.36 -0.35 6.92
CA LYS A 42 13.32 -1.36 6.45
C LYS A 42 12.66 -2.24 5.38
N SER A 43 13.46 -2.73 4.43
CA SER A 43 13.03 -3.71 3.45
C SER A 43 12.56 -4.98 4.15
N VAL A 44 11.26 -5.24 4.11
CA VAL A 44 10.64 -6.44 4.70
C VAL A 44 10.08 -7.32 3.61
N LYS A 45 9.97 -8.62 3.89
CA LYS A 45 9.40 -9.58 2.95
C LYS A 45 7.89 -9.47 3.02
N TRP A 46 7.29 -8.87 2.01
CA TRP A 46 5.85 -8.83 1.84
C TRP A 46 5.39 -10.08 1.12
N ARG A 47 4.53 -10.87 1.75
CA ARG A 47 3.90 -12.03 1.12
C ARG A 47 2.42 -11.77 0.92
N CYS A 48 1.94 -11.96 -0.31
CA CYS A 48 0.52 -11.92 -0.60
C CYS A 48 -0.13 -13.17 -0.01
N VAL A 49 -1.10 -13.00 0.89
CA VAL A 49 -1.81 -14.14 1.49
C VAL A 49 -2.73 -14.85 0.49
N LYS A 50 -3.09 -14.19 -0.62
CA LYS A 50 -3.98 -14.75 -1.63
C LYS A 50 -3.26 -15.64 -2.65
N CYS A 51 -2.16 -15.17 -3.23
CA CYS A 51 -1.44 -15.89 -4.29
C CYS A 51 -0.06 -16.41 -3.88
N GLY A 52 0.39 -16.18 -2.65
CA GLY A 52 1.70 -16.62 -2.18
C GLY A 52 2.89 -15.82 -2.73
N ASN A 53 2.67 -14.90 -3.68
CA ASN A 53 3.74 -14.08 -4.24
C ASN A 53 4.45 -13.29 -3.13
N SER A 54 5.78 -13.21 -3.21
CA SER A 54 6.59 -12.47 -2.25
C SER A 54 7.39 -11.37 -2.92
N ASN A 55 7.45 -10.20 -2.28
CA ASN A 55 8.24 -9.07 -2.73
C ASN A 55 9.04 -8.49 -1.57
N TRP A 56 10.29 -8.14 -1.81
CA TRP A 56 11.15 -7.53 -0.79
C TRP A 56 11.26 -6.04 -1.06
N THR A 57 10.65 -5.23 -0.20
CA THR A 57 10.60 -3.78 -0.36
C THR A 57 10.33 -3.11 0.99
N ASP A 58 10.85 -1.91 1.19
CA ASP A 58 10.54 -1.08 2.35
C ASP A 58 9.14 -0.45 2.24
N GLU A 59 8.57 -0.41 1.04
CA GLU A 59 7.26 0.16 0.78
C GLU A 59 6.18 -0.90 0.64
N HIS A 60 4.91 -0.55 0.90
CA HIS A 60 3.81 -1.47 0.58
C HIS A 60 3.77 -1.77 -0.93
N PRO A 61 3.86 -3.05 -1.34
CA PRO A 61 3.81 -3.42 -2.75
C PRO A 61 2.42 -3.17 -3.32
N LEU A 62 2.38 -2.71 -4.58
CA LEU A 62 1.14 -2.42 -5.30
C LEU A 62 0.92 -3.36 -6.48
N LYS A 63 1.72 -4.43 -6.57
CA LYS A 63 1.82 -5.30 -7.75
C LYS A 63 0.43 -5.77 -8.19
N GLY A 64 -0.15 -5.05 -9.14
CA GLY A 64 -1.31 -5.39 -9.96
C GLY A 64 -2.52 -6.04 -9.28
N THR A 65 -3.29 -6.69 -10.13
CA THR A 65 -4.43 -7.53 -9.75
C THR A 65 -3.88 -8.91 -9.37
N CYS A 66 -4.30 -9.42 -8.22
CA CYS A 66 -3.96 -10.76 -7.78
C CYS A 66 -4.58 -11.79 -8.74
N PRO A 67 -3.85 -12.84 -9.15
CA PRO A 67 -4.41 -13.90 -10.00
C PRO A 67 -5.58 -14.64 -9.32
N LYS A 68 -5.69 -14.56 -7.99
CA LYS A 68 -6.81 -15.09 -7.21
C LYS A 68 -8.00 -14.11 -7.09
N GLY A 69 -8.00 -13.01 -7.83
CA GLY A 69 -9.06 -12.00 -7.86
C GLY A 69 -8.80 -10.77 -6.97
N GLY A 70 -9.16 -9.59 -7.50
CA GLY A 70 -9.03 -8.28 -6.83
C GLY A 70 -7.59 -7.80 -6.62
N GLY A 71 -7.37 -6.84 -5.72
CA GLY A 71 -6.02 -6.36 -5.37
C GLY A 71 -5.24 -7.38 -4.50
N HIS A 72 -3.91 -7.34 -4.50
CA HIS A 72 -3.12 -8.18 -3.59
C HIS A 72 -3.30 -7.79 -2.12
N THR A 73 -3.49 -8.78 -1.25
CA THR A 73 -3.52 -8.60 0.22
C THR A 73 -2.14 -8.95 0.76
N TRP A 74 -1.30 -7.94 0.96
CA TRP A 74 0.08 -8.14 1.43
C TRP A 74 0.14 -8.21 2.95
N ARG A 75 0.92 -9.16 3.45
CA ARG A 75 1.28 -9.29 4.86
C ARG A 75 2.79 -9.21 5.00
N LYS A 76 3.25 -8.45 6.00
CA LYS A 76 4.67 -8.45 6.39
C LYS A 76 4.99 -9.79 7.05
N ASN A 77 6.03 -10.46 6.57
CA ASN A 77 6.61 -11.65 7.16
C ASN A 77 7.95 -11.30 7.81
#